data_AF-A0A3P4APF3-F1
#
_entry.id   AF-A0A3P4APF3-F1
#
_cell.length_a   1.000
_cell.length_b   1.000
_cell.length_c   1.000
_cell.angle_alpha   90.00
_cell.angle_beta   90.00
_cell.angle_gamma   90.00
#
_symmetry.space_group_name_H-M   'P 1'
#
loop_
_entity.id
_entity.type
_entity.pdbx_description
1 polymer ?
#
loop_
_entity_poly.entity_id
_entity_poly.type
_entity_poly.pdbx_seq_one_letter_code
_entity_poly.pdbx_strand_id
1 'polypeptide(L)'
;MRAAYRQRFSTWRGRYNLYGAFLEKGVRLLREGGTLCFVVPAGWMVLEEFALLRTFLAREGALEVYYLGRAFPGLKVRATVLRFRKGGRGLWLYDAEGKPPEPLLEDPLWQGKMVRFPHPEALALEREGLPMGRLFRLHFAARSPEVRAHPLTQKAPGPGLVPVLTGRNLLPGRIDYETPYSGLYFPQAEVHRLKPFYAFPRLVVGHTRHYRVVAAWDGRAYPWREEFHLLPKEGVRVDWEGVVAYLNGPLAQAYYRGLYREVVPHLTRAMLERFPLPKDLVLTGP
;
A
#
# COMPACT_ATOMS: atom_id res chain seq x y z
N MET A 1 10.29 -6.91 26.43
CA MET A 1 10.88 -7.45 25.17
C MET A 1 10.76 -6.50 23.98
N ARG A 2 9.57 -6.15 23.45
CA ARG A 2 9.45 -5.28 22.25
C ARG A 2 10.14 -3.91 22.36
N ALA A 3 10.10 -3.26 23.52
CA ALA A 3 10.77 -1.97 23.75
C ALA A 3 12.30 -2.06 23.60
N ALA A 4 12.91 -3.11 24.13
CA ALA A 4 14.36 -3.33 24.03
C ALA A 4 14.82 -3.57 22.57
N TYR A 5 14.01 -4.26 21.76
CA TYR A 5 14.30 -4.41 20.32
C TYR A 5 14.21 -3.07 19.59
N ARG A 6 13.19 -2.26 19.88
CA ARG A 6 13.04 -0.92 19.28
C ARG A 6 14.23 0.00 19.56
N GLN A 7 14.78 -0.06 20.77
CA GLN A 7 15.97 0.72 21.13
C GLN A 7 17.24 0.22 20.44
N ARG A 8 17.30 -1.07 20.08
CA ARG A 8 18.51 -1.71 19.53
C ARG A 8 18.61 -1.64 18.01
N PHE A 9 17.48 -1.51 17.31
CA PHE A 9 17.41 -1.55 15.84
C PHE A 9 17.03 -0.19 15.28
N SER A 10 18.00 0.46 14.64
CA SER A 10 17.83 1.79 14.03
C SER A 10 16.82 1.78 12.88
N THR A 11 16.58 0.62 12.28
CA THR A 11 15.64 0.45 11.17
C THR A 11 14.21 0.20 11.63
N TRP A 12 13.96 0.03 12.94
CA TRP A 12 12.66 -0.33 13.47
C TRP A 12 11.64 0.81 13.31
N ARG A 13 10.64 0.63 12.45
CA ARG A 13 9.54 1.59 12.26
C ARG A 13 8.17 0.93 12.27
N GLY A 14 7.21 1.54 12.96
CA GLY A 14 5.83 1.05 13.01
C GLY A 14 5.70 -0.30 13.73
N ARG A 15 4.90 -1.21 13.16
CA ARG A 15 4.74 -2.57 13.69
C ARG A 15 6.02 -3.38 13.49
N TYR A 16 6.67 -3.21 12.34
CA TYR A 16 7.93 -3.85 11.95
C TYR A 16 7.86 -5.37 11.97
N ASN A 17 8.94 -6.05 11.58
CA ASN A 17 9.00 -7.51 11.59
C ASN A 17 10.36 -8.00 12.08
N LEU A 18 10.37 -9.17 12.73
CA LEU A 18 11.59 -9.83 13.19
C LEU A 18 12.60 -10.03 12.06
N TYR A 19 12.18 -10.43 10.84
CA TYR A 19 13.14 -10.64 9.75
C TYR A 19 13.91 -9.35 9.39
N GLY A 20 13.29 -8.17 9.54
CA GLY A 20 13.96 -6.89 9.33
C GLY A 20 15.03 -6.61 10.38
N ALA A 21 14.76 -6.97 11.64
CA ALA A 21 15.74 -6.88 12.72
C ALA A 21 16.91 -7.86 12.51
N PHE A 22 16.64 -9.07 12.01
CA PHE A 22 17.67 -10.05 11.64
C PHE A 22 18.54 -9.55 10.49
N LEU A 23 17.95 -8.90 9.47
CA LEU A 23 18.71 -8.26 8.38
C LEU A 23 19.63 -7.16 8.92
N GLU A 24 19.14 -6.22 9.73
CA GLU A 24 19.98 -5.18 10.33
C GLU A 24 21.10 -5.79 11.19
N LYS A 25 20.78 -6.78 12.03
CA LYS A 25 21.78 -7.43 12.88
C LYS A 25 22.85 -8.15 12.05
N GLY A 26 22.44 -8.88 11.02
CA GLY A 26 23.33 -9.62 10.13
C GLY A 26 24.33 -8.68 9.45
N VAL A 27 23.84 -7.59 8.85
CA VAL A 27 24.70 -6.57 8.21
C VAL A 27 25.69 -5.95 9.19
N ARG A 28 25.25 -5.62 10.42
CA ARG A 28 26.13 -5.05 11.44
C ARG A 28 27.25 -6.00 11.88
N LEU A 29 27.00 -7.32 11.83
CA LEU A 29 27.99 -8.34 12.21
C LEU A 29 28.96 -8.70 11.09
N LEU A 30 28.68 -8.33 9.84
CA LEU A 30 29.61 -8.57 8.73
C LEU A 30 30.88 -7.73 8.88
N ARG A 31 32.02 -8.35 8.59
CA ARG A 31 33.26 -7.64 8.23
C ARG A 31 33.09 -6.96 6.86
N GLU A 32 33.94 -5.97 6.57
CA GLU A 32 33.99 -5.32 5.25
C GLU A 32 34.19 -6.36 4.12
N GLY A 33 33.46 -6.19 3.00
CA GLY A 33 33.43 -7.17 1.92
C GLY A 33 32.69 -8.48 2.23
N GLY A 34 32.26 -8.69 3.48
CA GLY A 34 31.49 -9.87 3.89
C GLY A 34 30.13 -9.94 3.21
N THR A 35 29.58 -11.15 3.08
CA THR A 35 28.29 -11.38 2.40
C THR A 35 27.26 -11.99 3.34
N LEU A 36 26.03 -11.51 3.25
CA LEU A 36 24.84 -12.06 3.90
C LEU A 36 23.88 -12.56 2.81
N CYS A 37 23.40 -13.79 2.93
CA CYS A 37 22.38 -14.34 2.04
C CYS A 37 21.20 -14.88 2.85
N PHE A 38 20.05 -14.21 2.78
CA PHE A 38 18.83 -14.60 3.50
C PHE A 38 17.64 -14.76 2.57
N VAL A 39 16.75 -15.72 2.89
CA VAL A 39 15.41 -15.78 2.33
C VAL A 39 14.46 -15.04 3.27
N VAL A 40 13.79 -14.01 2.78
CA VAL A 40 12.87 -13.17 3.58
C VAL A 40 11.56 -12.90 2.83
N PRO A 41 10.47 -12.56 3.53
CA PRO A 41 9.25 -12.09 2.87
C PRO A 41 9.52 -10.85 2.00
N ALA A 42 9.00 -10.82 0.79
CA ALA A 42 9.24 -9.75 -0.19
C ALA A 42 8.69 -8.37 0.24
N GLY A 43 7.84 -8.32 1.27
CA GLY A 43 7.16 -7.09 1.70
C GLY A 43 8.08 -5.91 2.01
N TRP A 44 9.33 -6.15 2.44
CA TRP A 44 10.31 -5.08 2.71
C TRP A 44 10.61 -4.21 1.48
N MET A 45 10.45 -4.76 0.28
CA MET A 45 10.68 -4.07 -0.99
C MET A 45 9.81 -2.81 -1.12
N VAL A 46 8.57 -2.87 -0.64
CA VAL A 46 7.53 -1.87 -0.93
C VAL A 46 6.84 -1.28 0.30
N LEU A 47 6.83 -2.00 1.43
CA LEU A 47 6.14 -1.52 2.62
C LEU A 47 6.90 -0.37 3.27
N GLU A 48 6.13 0.63 3.70
CA GLU A 48 6.65 1.82 4.36
C GLU A 48 7.35 1.42 5.68
N GLU A 49 6.84 0.45 6.44
CA GLU A 49 7.52 0.00 7.69
C GLU A 49 9.00 -0.39 7.50
N PHE A 50 9.46 -0.70 6.28
CA PHE A 50 10.86 -1.04 5.97
C PHE A 50 11.65 0.05 5.22
N ALA A 51 11.16 1.29 5.10
CA ALA A 51 11.91 2.35 4.40
C ALA A 51 13.28 2.64 5.04
N LEU A 52 13.37 2.61 6.39
CA LEU A 52 14.64 2.77 7.09
C LEU A 52 15.57 1.58 6.86
N LEU A 53 15.02 0.35 6.77
CA LEU A 53 15.79 -0.83 6.41
C LEU A 53 16.37 -0.73 5.00
N ARG A 54 15.56 -0.31 4.02
CA ARG A 54 16.04 -0.11 2.65
C ARG A 54 17.13 0.95 2.57
N THR A 55 16.97 2.07 3.27
CA THR A 55 17.96 3.15 3.34
C THR A 55 19.25 2.68 4.01
N PHE A 56 19.13 1.91 5.09
CA PHE A 56 20.26 1.28 5.75
C PHE A 56 21.00 0.34 4.80
N LEU A 57 20.32 -0.58 4.12
CA LEU A 57 20.95 -1.49 3.16
C LEU A 57 21.66 -0.73 2.03
N ALA A 58 21.03 0.30 1.46
CA ALA A 58 21.61 1.13 0.41
C ALA A 58 22.90 1.82 0.81
N ARG A 59 23.00 2.25 2.08
CA ARG A 59 24.18 2.93 2.62
C ARG A 59 25.31 1.97 2.95
N GLU A 60 24.97 0.79 3.48
CA GLU A 60 25.96 -0.13 4.06
C GLU A 60 26.61 -1.04 3.01
N GLY A 61 26.06 -1.15 1.79
CA GLY A 61 26.67 -1.98 0.75
C GLY A 61 25.85 -2.21 -0.52
N ALA A 62 26.29 -3.20 -1.29
CA ALA A 62 25.65 -3.63 -2.54
C ALA A 62 24.59 -4.71 -2.28
N LEU A 63 23.47 -4.64 -3.01
CA LEU A 63 22.30 -5.47 -2.78
C LEU A 63 21.82 -6.17 -4.04
N GLU A 64 21.73 -7.49 -4.00
CA GLU A 64 21.08 -8.31 -5.01
C GLU A 64 19.80 -8.93 -4.44
N VAL A 65 18.70 -8.82 -5.18
CA VAL A 65 17.37 -9.31 -4.78
C VAL A 65 16.86 -10.27 -5.83
N TYR A 66 16.61 -11.51 -5.43
CA TYR A 66 16.03 -12.54 -6.29
C TYR A 66 14.60 -12.78 -5.85
N TYR A 67 13.63 -12.38 -6.67
CA TYR A 67 12.22 -12.60 -6.38
C TYR A 67 11.85 -14.06 -6.65
N LEU A 68 11.39 -14.77 -5.61
CA LEU A 68 11.03 -16.19 -5.71
C LEU A 68 9.51 -16.43 -5.80
N GLY A 69 8.70 -15.41 -5.59
CA GLY A 69 7.25 -15.56 -5.56
C GLY A 69 6.79 -16.52 -4.46
N ARG A 70 5.93 -17.50 -4.81
CA ARG A 70 5.39 -18.54 -3.89
C ARG A 70 6.37 -19.69 -3.64
N ALA A 71 7.52 -19.39 -3.06
CA ALA A 71 8.56 -20.41 -2.83
C ALA A 71 8.20 -21.45 -1.75
N PHE A 72 7.25 -21.15 -0.86
CA PHE A 72 6.92 -22.00 0.29
C PHE A 72 5.49 -22.56 0.18
N PRO A 73 5.33 -23.87 -0.10
CA PRO A 73 4.01 -24.50 -0.19
C PRO A 73 3.15 -24.29 1.06
N GLY A 74 1.85 -24.03 0.87
CA GLY A 74 0.89 -23.80 1.96
C GLY A 74 1.01 -22.46 2.68
N LEU A 75 2.10 -21.70 2.50
CA LEU A 75 2.29 -20.41 3.15
C LEU A 75 1.81 -19.25 2.28
N LYS A 76 1.05 -18.32 2.89
CA LYS A 76 0.56 -17.09 2.23
C LYS A 76 1.61 -15.99 2.25
N VAL A 77 2.82 -16.29 1.76
CA VAL A 77 3.94 -15.35 1.71
C VAL A 77 4.58 -15.34 0.31
N ARG A 78 5.03 -14.17 -0.14
CA ARG A 78 5.96 -14.07 -1.27
C ARG A 78 7.35 -13.86 -0.71
N ALA A 79 8.35 -14.54 -1.28
CA ALA A 79 9.71 -14.52 -0.77
C ALA A 79 10.69 -13.89 -1.76
N THR A 80 11.78 -13.37 -1.22
CA THR A 80 12.97 -12.96 -1.94
C THR A 80 14.19 -13.59 -1.30
N VAL A 81 15.17 -14.00 -2.10
CA VAL A 81 16.55 -14.10 -1.61
C VAL A 81 17.17 -12.72 -1.65
N LEU A 82 17.81 -12.34 -0.57
CA LEU A 82 18.56 -11.11 -0.42
C LEU A 82 20.03 -11.49 -0.27
N ARG A 83 20.85 -11.19 -1.27
CA ARG A 83 22.31 -11.30 -1.21
C ARG A 83 22.90 -9.91 -1.06
N PHE A 84 23.39 -9.62 0.14
CA PHE A 84 23.98 -8.34 0.49
C PHE A 84 25.48 -8.51 0.68
N ARG A 85 26.27 -7.61 0.08
CA ARG A 85 27.71 -7.52 0.32
C ARG A 85 28.00 -6.20 1.03
N LYS A 86 28.66 -6.27 2.18
CA LYS A 86 29.06 -5.07 2.94
C LYS A 86 30.14 -4.32 2.18
N GLY A 87 29.95 -3.01 2.06
CA GLY A 87 30.74 -2.19 1.15
C GLY A 87 30.24 -2.23 -0.29
N GLY A 88 30.65 -1.24 -1.08
CA GLY A 88 30.07 -0.98 -2.39
C GLY A 88 28.72 -0.26 -2.31
N ARG A 89 27.97 -0.28 -3.41
CA ARG A 89 26.66 0.40 -3.53
C ARG A 89 25.85 -0.22 -4.66
N GLY A 90 24.55 0.04 -4.66
CA GLY A 90 23.66 -0.30 -5.76
C GLY A 90 22.71 -1.46 -5.45
N LEU A 91 21.73 -1.61 -6.33
CA LEU A 91 20.68 -2.63 -6.27
C LEU A 91 20.58 -3.34 -7.62
N TRP A 92 20.55 -4.68 -7.60
CA TRP A 92 20.22 -5.52 -8.74
C TRP A 92 19.01 -6.40 -8.39
N LEU A 93 17.99 -6.39 -9.25
CA LEU A 93 16.78 -7.18 -9.09
C LEU A 93 16.74 -8.26 -10.16
N TYR A 94 16.43 -9.48 -9.73
CA TYR A 94 16.29 -10.65 -10.57
C TYR A 94 14.92 -11.29 -10.40
N ASP A 95 14.39 -11.84 -11.50
CA ASP A 95 13.27 -12.76 -11.48
C ASP A 95 13.77 -14.18 -11.33
N ALA A 96 13.36 -14.87 -10.28
CA ALA A 96 13.75 -16.25 -10.01
C ALA A 96 12.53 -17.09 -9.57
N GLU A 97 11.32 -16.67 -9.93
CA GLU A 97 10.09 -17.40 -9.60
C GLU A 97 9.98 -18.65 -10.49
N GLY A 98 10.32 -19.81 -9.92
CA GLY A 98 10.22 -21.11 -10.60
C GLY A 98 11.19 -21.30 -11.77
N LYS A 99 12.19 -20.43 -11.91
CA LYS A 99 13.15 -20.42 -13.03
C LYS A 99 14.54 -19.95 -12.58
N PRO A 100 15.61 -20.19 -13.37
CA PRO A 100 16.92 -19.58 -13.15
C PRO A 100 16.83 -18.04 -13.07
N PRO A 101 17.67 -17.36 -12.26
CA PRO A 101 17.64 -15.92 -12.13
C PRO A 101 17.81 -15.17 -13.46
N GLU A 102 16.85 -14.31 -13.77
CA GLU A 102 16.86 -13.43 -14.94
C GLU A 102 17.00 -11.97 -14.46
N PRO A 103 17.97 -11.18 -14.97
CA PRO A 103 18.14 -9.80 -14.54
C PRO A 103 16.96 -8.93 -15.00
N LEU A 104 16.42 -8.13 -14.09
CA LEU A 104 15.31 -7.22 -14.37
C LEU A 104 15.73 -5.75 -14.30
N LEU A 105 16.42 -5.36 -13.23
CA LEU A 105 16.76 -3.98 -12.95
C LEU A 105 18.16 -3.89 -12.36
N GLU A 106 18.90 -2.89 -12.80
CA GLU A 106 20.13 -2.42 -12.17
C GLU A 106 19.95 -0.95 -11.80
N ASP A 107 20.26 -0.62 -10.54
CA ASP A 107 20.28 0.74 -10.02
C ASP A 107 21.53 0.94 -9.16
N PRO A 108 22.66 1.34 -9.77
CA PRO A 108 23.95 1.47 -9.08
C PRO A 108 23.97 2.63 -8.08
N LEU A 109 22.95 3.50 -8.11
CA LEU A 109 22.77 4.65 -7.23
C LEU A 109 21.52 4.51 -6.37
N TRP A 110 21.04 3.29 -6.13
CA TRP A 110 19.85 3.05 -5.30
C TRP A 110 20.06 3.56 -3.87
N GLN A 111 19.15 4.44 -3.40
CA GLN A 111 19.22 5.08 -2.07
C GLN A 111 18.10 4.63 -1.11
N GLY A 112 17.60 3.40 -1.26
CA GLY A 112 16.56 2.87 -0.36
C GLY A 112 15.12 3.15 -0.80
N LYS A 113 14.91 3.66 -2.02
CA LYS A 113 13.56 3.78 -2.62
C LYS A 113 12.88 2.41 -2.72
N MET A 114 11.55 2.39 -2.84
CA MET A 114 10.81 1.13 -3.06
C MET A 114 11.42 0.35 -4.22
N VAL A 115 11.64 -0.95 -4.00
CA VAL A 115 12.06 -1.88 -5.05
C VAL A 115 10.82 -2.34 -5.78
N ARG A 116 10.72 -1.98 -7.06
CA ARG A 116 9.57 -2.27 -7.93
C ARG A 116 10.07 -3.03 -9.15
N PHE A 117 9.20 -3.83 -9.75
CA PHE A 117 9.51 -4.50 -11.00
C PHE A 117 9.46 -3.49 -12.14
N PRO A 118 10.45 -3.49 -13.06
CA PRO A 118 10.39 -2.65 -14.23
C PRO A 118 9.24 -3.12 -15.13
N HIS A 119 8.36 -2.20 -15.50
CA HIS A 119 7.23 -2.48 -16.39
C HIS A 119 7.04 -1.26 -17.31
N PRO A 120 7.53 -1.31 -18.56
CA PRO A 120 7.60 -0.14 -19.44
C PRO A 120 6.29 0.63 -19.57
N GLU A 121 5.18 -0.08 -19.80
CA GLU A 121 3.84 0.53 -19.95
C GLU A 121 3.39 1.23 -18.65
N ALA A 122 3.64 0.63 -17.49
CA ALA A 122 3.24 1.21 -16.21
C ALA A 122 4.08 2.44 -15.87
N LEU A 123 5.36 2.42 -16.23
CA LEU A 123 6.25 3.58 -16.11
C LEU A 123 5.89 4.69 -17.10
N ALA A 124 5.40 4.35 -18.30
CA ALA A 124 4.86 5.34 -19.24
C ALA A 124 3.65 6.06 -18.63
N LEU A 125 2.72 5.31 -18.01
CA LEU A 125 1.60 5.90 -17.28
C LEU A 125 2.04 6.83 -16.13
N GLU A 126 3.10 6.49 -15.36
CA GLU A 126 3.62 7.41 -14.32
C GLU A 126 4.18 8.72 -14.91
N ARG A 127 4.73 8.70 -16.14
CA ARG A 127 5.28 9.89 -16.81
C ARG A 127 4.20 10.79 -17.40
N GLU A 128 3.16 10.19 -17.95
CA GLU A 128 2.11 10.90 -18.69
C GLU A 128 0.99 11.40 -17.76
N GLY A 129 0.66 10.61 -16.74
CA GLY A 129 -0.45 10.88 -15.81
C GLY A 129 -0.09 11.80 -14.65
N LEU A 130 -1.11 12.14 -13.88
CA LEU A 130 -1.00 12.93 -12.65
C LEU A 130 -1.05 12.00 -11.43
N PRO A 131 -0.05 12.00 -10.53
CA PRO A 131 -0.06 11.13 -9.37
C PRO A 131 -1.18 11.53 -8.41
N MET A 132 -1.98 10.57 -7.95
CA MET A 132 -3.11 10.81 -7.05
C MET A 132 -2.72 11.57 -5.77
N GLY A 133 -1.51 11.39 -5.25
CA GLY A 133 -1.01 12.12 -4.08
C GLY A 133 -0.84 13.63 -4.32
N ARG A 134 -0.71 14.07 -5.59
CA ARG A 134 -0.76 15.50 -5.94
C ARG A 134 -2.20 16.02 -5.97
N LEU A 135 -3.15 15.20 -6.38
CA LEU A 135 -4.54 15.59 -6.65
C LEU A 135 -5.46 15.48 -5.43
N PHE A 136 -5.21 14.52 -4.54
CA PHE A 136 -6.11 14.18 -3.45
C PHE A 136 -5.44 14.30 -2.08
N ARG A 137 -6.24 14.60 -1.06
CA ARG A 137 -5.92 14.31 0.33
C ARG A 137 -6.35 12.88 0.62
N LEU A 138 -5.38 12.02 0.95
CA LEU A 138 -5.63 10.62 1.27
C LEU A 138 -5.82 10.45 2.78
N HIS A 139 -6.98 9.92 3.15
CA HIS A 139 -7.31 9.52 4.51
C HIS A 139 -7.45 8.00 4.57
N PHE A 140 -7.28 7.44 5.76
CA PHE A 140 -7.67 6.06 6.06
C PHE A 140 -8.88 6.08 6.99
N ALA A 141 -9.76 5.09 6.86
CA ALA A 141 -10.94 4.97 7.70
C ALA A 141 -10.62 4.92 9.20
N ALA A 142 -11.61 5.24 10.04
CA ALA A 142 -11.53 5.03 11.48
C ALA A 142 -11.22 3.56 11.80
N ARG A 143 -10.25 3.30 12.68
CA ARG A 143 -9.89 1.92 13.02
C ARG A 143 -10.97 1.27 13.86
N SER A 144 -11.06 -0.06 13.83
CA SER A 144 -12.07 -0.81 14.58
C SER A 144 -12.17 -0.47 16.06
N PRO A 145 -11.07 -0.24 16.80
CA PRO A 145 -11.15 0.22 18.19
C PRO A 145 -11.79 1.60 18.32
N GLU A 146 -11.48 2.54 17.42
CA GLU A 146 -12.07 3.90 17.42
C GLU A 146 -13.58 3.83 17.20
N VAL A 147 -14.02 3.06 16.20
CA VAL A 147 -15.46 2.90 15.92
C VAL A 147 -16.18 2.26 17.11
N ARG A 148 -15.63 1.17 17.68
CA ARG A 148 -16.29 0.45 18.78
C ARG A 148 -16.36 1.24 20.08
N ALA A 149 -15.38 2.11 20.33
CA ALA A 149 -15.32 2.92 21.54
C ALA A 149 -16.15 4.21 21.46
N HIS A 150 -16.58 4.61 20.25
CA HIS A 150 -17.33 5.85 20.07
C HIS A 150 -18.74 5.73 20.70
N PRO A 151 -19.19 6.72 21.50
CA PRO A 151 -20.43 6.62 22.28
C PRO A 151 -21.70 6.50 21.43
N LEU A 152 -21.68 7.00 20.19
CA LEU A 152 -22.81 6.89 19.26
C LEU A 152 -22.89 5.57 18.49
N THR A 153 -21.87 4.70 18.60
CA THR A 153 -21.87 3.43 17.88
C THR A 153 -22.83 2.43 18.51
N GLN A 154 -23.69 1.83 17.70
CA GLN A 154 -24.67 0.83 18.11
C GLN A 154 -24.33 -0.54 17.53
N LYS A 155 -24.78 -1.60 18.22
CA LYS A 155 -24.63 -3.01 17.77
C LYS A 155 -25.88 -3.57 17.08
N ALA A 156 -26.96 -2.81 17.08
CA ALA A 156 -28.23 -3.17 16.47
C ALA A 156 -28.68 -2.04 15.51
N PRO A 157 -29.45 -2.37 14.46
CA PRO A 157 -30.05 -1.35 13.59
C PRO A 157 -31.09 -0.53 14.37
N GLY A 158 -31.41 0.65 13.85
CA GLY A 158 -32.41 1.52 14.43
C GLY A 158 -32.67 2.76 13.56
N PRO A 159 -33.72 3.54 13.87
CA PRO A 159 -34.06 4.73 13.09
C PRO A 159 -32.88 5.71 12.97
N GLY A 160 -32.57 6.13 11.74
CA GLY A 160 -31.46 7.06 11.44
C GLY A 160 -30.05 6.45 11.54
N LEU A 161 -29.93 5.17 11.91
CA LEU A 161 -28.66 4.45 11.94
C LEU A 161 -28.38 3.77 10.60
N VAL A 162 -27.13 3.84 10.16
CA VAL A 162 -26.63 3.14 8.98
C VAL A 162 -25.52 2.17 9.35
N PRO A 163 -25.29 1.10 8.57
CA PRO A 163 -24.17 0.20 8.83
C PRO A 163 -22.83 0.92 8.67
N VAL A 164 -21.89 0.62 9.58
CA VAL A 164 -20.49 1.00 9.40
C VAL A 164 -19.85 0.08 8.38
N LEU A 165 -19.44 0.63 7.25
CA LEU A 165 -18.96 -0.11 6.09
C LEU A 165 -17.53 -0.64 6.27
N THR A 166 -17.22 -1.72 5.57
CA THR A 166 -15.94 -2.43 5.56
C THR A 166 -15.45 -2.65 4.13
N GLY A 167 -14.27 -3.24 3.95
CA GLY A 167 -13.80 -3.61 2.61
C GLY A 167 -14.68 -4.63 1.88
N ARG A 168 -15.60 -5.32 2.59
CA ARG A 168 -16.60 -6.20 1.96
C ARG A 168 -17.73 -5.43 1.27
N ASN A 169 -18.03 -4.22 1.75
CA ASN A 169 -19.04 -3.33 1.17
C ASN A 169 -18.54 -2.65 -0.11
N LEU A 170 -17.22 -2.56 -0.29
CA LEU A 170 -16.62 -1.96 -1.48
C LEU A 170 -16.57 -2.97 -2.63
N LEU A 171 -17.36 -2.70 -3.68
CA LEU A 171 -17.40 -3.47 -4.92
C LEU A 171 -16.79 -2.62 -6.06
N PRO A 172 -16.38 -3.24 -7.19
CA PRO A 172 -15.91 -2.47 -8.34
C PRO A 172 -17.03 -1.56 -8.86
N GLY A 173 -16.81 -0.24 -8.77
CA GLY A 173 -17.72 0.79 -9.26
C GLY A 173 -18.92 1.11 -8.37
N ARG A 174 -19.16 0.36 -7.29
CA ARG A 174 -20.33 0.55 -6.43
C ARG A 174 -20.08 0.20 -4.96
N ILE A 175 -20.95 0.69 -4.10
CA ILE A 175 -20.94 0.39 -2.66
C ILE A 175 -22.22 -0.33 -2.30
N ASP A 176 -22.08 -1.43 -1.57
CA ASP A 176 -23.17 -2.08 -0.87
C ASP A 176 -23.40 -1.34 0.46
N TYR A 177 -24.44 -0.50 0.48
CA TYR A 177 -24.85 0.27 1.66
C TYR A 177 -25.74 -0.50 2.62
N GLU A 178 -26.24 -1.67 2.22
CA GLU A 178 -27.29 -2.38 2.95
C GLU A 178 -26.70 -3.45 3.87
N THR A 179 -25.70 -4.21 3.41
CA THR A 179 -25.21 -5.36 4.19
C THR A 179 -24.32 -4.96 5.37
N PRO A 180 -24.68 -5.27 6.63
CA PRO A 180 -23.98 -4.81 7.83
C PRO A 180 -22.80 -5.72 8.21
N TYR A 181 -21.82 -5.91 7.31
CA TYR A 181 -20.69 -6.83 7.53
C TYR A 181 -19.85 -6.53 8.79
N SER A 182 -19.88 -5.30 9.31
CA SER A 182 -19.17 -4.94 10.54
C SER A 182 -19.91 -5.35 11.82
N GLY A 183 -21.22 -5.57 11.74
CA GLY A 183 -22.12 -5.70 12.90
C GLY A 183 -22.27 -4.41 13.72
N LEU A 184 -21.86 -3.25 13.18
CA LEU A 184 -21.91 -1.96 13.84
C LEU A 184 -22.73 -0.98 13.02
N TYR A 185 -23.44 -0.10 13.73
CA TYR A 185 -24.26 0.94 13.15
C TYR A 185 -23.89 2.29 13.76
N PHE A 186 -24.11 3.37 13.00
CA PHE A 186 -23.79 4.73 13.41
C PHE A 186 -24.83 5.70 12.86
N PRO A 187 -25.17 6.81 13.57
CA PRO A 187 -26.12 7.79 13.06
C PRO A 187 -25.59 8.49 11.80
N GLN A 188 -26.33 8.44 10.69
CA GLN A 188 -25.87 9.01 9.42
C GLN A 188 -25.63 10.52 9.52
N ALA A 189 -26.46 11.24 10.28
CA ALA A 189 -26.30 12.69 10.49
C ALA A 189 -25.02 13.06 11.27
N GLU A 190 -24.44 12.12 12.03
CA GLU A 190 -23.34 12.38 12.96
C GLU A 190 -22.01 11.75 12.52
N VAL A 191 -21.94 11.17 11.31
CA VAL A 191 -20.74 10.46 10.81
C VAL A 191 -19.47 11.31 10.85
N HIS A 192 -19.62 12.63 10.73
CA HIS A 192 -18.53 13.61 10.82
C HIS A 192 -17.82 13.60 12.19
N ARG A 193 -18.51 13.20 13.26
CA ARG A 193 -17.93 13.05 14.60
C ARG A 193 -16.97 11.86 14.70
N LEU A 194 -17.16 10.84 13.88
CA LEU A 194 -16.24 9.70 13.81
C LEU A 194 -14.97 10.07 13.03
N LYS A 195 -15.14 10.68 11.85
CA LYS A 195 -14.08 11.36 11.11
C LYS A 195 -14.68 12.55 10.35
N PRO A 196 -14.07 13.74 10.38
CA PRO A 196 -14.63 14.92 9.71
C PRO A 196 -14.88 14.72 8.20
N PHE A 197 -13.99 14.01 7.51
CA PHE A 197 -14.14 13.73 6.08
C PHE A 197 -15.32 12.79 5.75
N TYR A 198 -15.94 12.15 6.75
CA TYR A 198 -17.15 11.37 6.53
C TYR A 198 -18.37 12.22 6.18
N ALA A 199 -18.35 13.52 6.43
CA ALA A 199 -19.44 14.44 6.08
C ALA A 199 -19.63 14.64 4.56
N PHE A 200 -18.63 14.28 3.74
CA PHE A 200 -18.60 14.64 2.32
C PHE A 200 -18.58 13.41 1.41
N PRO A 201 -19.29 13.44 0.28
CA PRO A 201 -19.11 12.49 -0.80
C PRO A 201 -17.65 12.40 -1.25
N ARG A 202 -17.16 11.19 -1.53
CA ARG A 202 -15.74 10.95 -1.78
C ARG A 202 -15.45 9.66 -2.53
N LEU A 203 -14.28 9.61 -3.15
CA LEU A 203 -13.76 8.38 -3.74
C LEU A 203 -13.26 7.45 -2.61
N VAL A 204 -13.66 6.18 -2.68
CA VAL A 204 -13.19 5.12 -1.78
C VAL A 204 -12.35 4.15 -2.60
N VAL A 205 -11.14 3.85 -2.13
CA VAL A 205 -10.21 2.91 -2.79
C VAL A 205 -9.80 1.82 -1.81
N GLY A 206 -9.95 0.57 -2.24
CA GLY A 206 -9.69 -0.60 -1.41
C GLY A 206 -8.21 -0.74 -1.06
N HIS A 207 -7.92 -0.94 0.23
CA HIS A 207 -6.62 -1.28 0.76
C HIS A 207 -6.36 -2.79 0.66
N THR A 208 -7.30 -3.62 1.13
CA THR A 208 -7.13 -5.08 1.18
C THR A 208 -8.02 -5.79 0.17
N ARG A 209 -7.60 -5.77 -1.09
CA ARG A 209 -8.37 -6.35 -2.21
C ARG A 209 -7.60 -7.42 -2.99
N HIS A 210 -6.67 -8.11 -2.33
CA HIS A 210 -5.90 -9.23 -2.87
C HIS A 210 -5.33 -8.96 -4.27
N TYR A 211 -4.37 -8.04 -4.32
CA TYR A 211 -3.64 -7.69 -5.54
C TYR A 211 -4.50 -7.03 -6.65
N ARG A 212 -5.61 -6.40 -6.26
CA ARG A 212 -6.49 -5.66 -7.16
C ARG A 212 -6.66 -4.23 -6.70
N VAL A 213 -6.86 -3.34 -7.66
CA VAL A 213 -7.38 -2.00 -7.42
C VAL A 213 -8.90 -2.09 -7.49
N VAL A 214 -9.59 -1.61 -6.45
CA VAL A 214 -11.06 -1.53 -6.44
C VAL A 214 -11.43 -0.17 -5.92
N ALA A 215 -12.27 0.54 -6.66
CA ALA A 215 -12.71 1.88 -6.31
C ALA A 215 -14.20 2.06 -6.52
N ALA A 216 -14.81 2.95 -5.75
CA ALA A 216 -16.19 3.38 -5.92
C ALA A 216 -16.39 4.80 -5.38
N TRP A 217 -17.41 5.47 -5.88
CA TRP A 217 -17.85 6.76 -5.36
C TRP A 217 -18.85 6.57 -4.20
N ASP A 218 -18.46 7.01 -3.00
CA ASP A 218 -19.34 7.09 -1.83
C ASP A 218 -20.14 8.39 -1.89
N GLY A 219 -21.19 8.40 -2.71
CA GLY A 219 -22.10 9.53 -2.86
C GLY A 219 -23.00 9.77 -1.64
N ARG A 220 -23.22 8.75 -0.81
CA ARG A 220 -24.06 8.83 0.39
C ARG A 220 -23.30 9.21 1.66
N ALA A 221 -21.96 9.27 1.57
CA ALA A 221 -21.08 9.67 2.67
C ALA A 221 -21.28 8.81 3.94
N TYR A 222 -21.26 7.48 3.79
CA TYR A 222 -21.46 6.55 4.91
C TYR A 222 -20.24 6.49 5.85
N PRO A 223 -20.37 5.96 7.08
CA PRO A 223 -19.23 5.71 7.97
C PRO A 223 -18.49 4.43 7.56
N TRP A 224 -17.17 4.43 7.62
CA TRP A 224 -16.32 3.29 7.25
C TRP A 224 -15.37 2.90 8.37
N ARG A 225 -14.88 1.65 8.33
CA ARG A 225 -13.86 1.12 9.26
C ARG A 225 -12.58 0.65 8.56
N GLU A 226 -12.61 0.58 7.23
CA GLU A 226 -11.53 0.10 6.37
C GLU A 226 -11.45 0.97 5.12
N GLU A 227 -10.40 0.77 4.31
CA GLU A 227 -10.16 1.42 3.02
C GLU A 227 -9.64 2.87 3.06
N PHE A 228 -9.19 3.35 1.90
CA PHE A 228 -8.74 4.73 1.70
C PHE A 228 -9.89 5.61 1.26
N HIS A 229 -9.88 6.84 1.73
CA HIS A 229 -10.84 7.89 1.37
C HIS A 229 -10.11 9.08 0.77
N LEU A 230 -10.49 9.47 -0.43
CA LEU A 230 -9.82 10.48 -1.21
C LEU A 230 -10.74 11.66 -1.44
N LEU A 231 -10.32 12.82 -0.94
CA LEU A 231 -10.96 14.11 -1.20
C LEU A 231 -10.07 14.91 -2.15
N PRO A 232 -10.65 15.58 -3.18
CA PRO A 232 -9.86 16.43 -4.06
C PRO A 232 -9.21 17.56 -3.25
N LYS A 233 -8.00 17.94 -3.62
CA LYS A 233 -7.40 19.18 -3.10
C LYS A 233 -8.11 20.38 -3.72
N GLU A 234 -7.88 21.55 -3.12
CA GLU A 234 -8.42 22.81 -3.61
C GLU A 234 -8.05 23.04 -5.09
N GLY A 235 -9.00 23.54 -5.88
CA GLY A 235 -8.83 23.77 -7.32
C GLY A 235 -8.87 22.51 -8.22
N VAL A 236 -8.95 21.30 -7.65
CA VAL A 236 -9.02 20.05 -8.42
C VAL A 236 -10.48 19.70 -8.72
N ARG A 237 -10.84 19.64 -10.01
CA ARG A 237 -12.11 19.11 -10.49
C ARG A 237 -11.89 17.72 -11.10
N VAL A 238 -12.81 16.81 -10.85
CA VAL A 238 -12.64 15.39 -11.16
C VAL A 238 -13.88 14.87 -11.88
N ASP A 239 -13.66 14.15 -12.98
CA ASP A 239 -14.67 13.25 -13.54
C ASP A 239 -14.71 11.98 -12.69
N TRP A 240 -15.65 11.93 -11.74
CA TRP A 240 -15.75 10.80 -10.82
C TRP A 240 -16.13 9.49 -11.52
N GLU A 241 -16.96 9.55 -12.56
CA GLU A 241 -17.37 8.36 -13.30
C GLU A 241 -16.18 7.80 -14.07
N GLY A 242 -15.46 8.65 -14.81
CA GLY A 242 -14.25 8.28 -15.53
C GLY A 242 -13.13 7.79 -14.62
N VAL A 243 -12.89 8.44 -13.47
CA VAL A 243 -11.89 7.97 -12.49
C VAL A 243 -12.26 6.60 -11.91
N VAL A 244 -13.52 6.39 -11.53
CA VAL A 244 -13.97 5.09 -11.01
C VAL A 244 -13.87 4.01 -12.09
N ALA A 245 -14.27 4.29 -13.33
CA ALA A 245 -14.11 3.37 -14.45
C ALA A 245 -12.64 3.02 -14.70
N TYR A 246 -11.76 4.03 -14.75
CA TYR A 246 -10.33 3.86 -14.95
C TYR A 246 -9.70 2.97 -13.87
N LEU A 247 -9.92 3.28 -12.58
CA LEU A 247 -9.31 2.56 -11.46
C LEU A 247 -9.74 1.10 -11.39
N ASN A 248 -10.97 0.78 -11.79
CA ASN A 248 -11.45 -0.60 -11.87
C ASN A 248 -11.09 -1.29 -13.20
N GLY A 249 -10.65 -0.53 -14.19
CA GLY A 249 -10.35 -1.00 -15.54
C GLY A 249 -9.01 -1.74 -15.69
N PRO A 250 -8.79 -2.38 -16.85
CA PRO A 250 -7.64 -3.25 -17.09
C PRO A 250 -6.30 -2.52 -16.99
N LEU A 251 -6.22 -1.26 -17.45
CA LEU A 251 -4.99 -0.46 -17.39
C LEU A 251 -4.52 -0.22 -15.94
N ALA A 252 -5.44 0.11 -15.04
CA ALA A 252 -5.12 0.28 -13.63
C ALA A 252 -4.68 -1.03 -12.96
N GLN A 253 -5.32 -2.17 -13.32
CA GLN A 253 -4.90 -3.48 -12.82
C GLN A 253 -3.50 -3.86 -13.34
N ALA A 254 -3.23 -3.64 -14.62
CA ALA A 254 -1.95 -3.91 -15.26
C ALA A 254 -0.84 -3.04 -14.68
N TYR A 255 -1.09 -1.73 -14.48
CA TYR A 255 -0.18 -0.83 -13.79
C TYR A 255 0.22 -1.35 -12.40
N TYR A 256 -0.78 -1.69 -11.58
CA TYR A 256 -0.56 -2.15 -10.22
C TYR A 256 0.19 -3.49 -10.19
N ARG A 257 -0.23 -4.48 -10.97
CA ARG A 257 0.42 -5.80 -11.02
C ARG A 257 1.80 -5.74 -11.66
N GLY A 258 1.99 -4.91 -12.67
CA GLY A 258 3.24 -4.76 -13.38
C GLY A 258 4.37 -4.29 -12.47
N LEU A 259 4.12 -3.26 -11.66
CA LEU A 259 5.14 -2.67 -10.78
C LEU A 259 5.31 -3.39 -9.44
N TYR A 260 4.24 -3.98 -8.90
CA TYR A 260 4.22 -4.51 -7.53
C TYR A 260 4.00 -6.02 -7.44
N ARG A 261 3.66 -6.68 -8.56
CA ARG A 261 3.27 -8.10 -8.65
C ARG A 261 2.31 -8.45 -7.51
N GLU A 262 2.65 -9.48 -6.74
CA GLU A 262 1.89 -9.92 -5.56
C GLU A 262 2.72 -9.80 -4.28
N VAL A 263 3.70 -8.89 -4.24
CA VAL A 263 4.66 -8.74 -3.12
C VAL A 263 3.96 -8.55 -1.78
N VAL A 264 2.85 -7.80 -1.77
CA VAL A 264 1.97 -7.62 -0.61
C VAL A 264 0.51 -7.71 -1.04
N PRO A 265 -0.40 -8.22 -0.18
CA PRO A 265 -1.80 -8.41 -0.53
C PRO A 265 -2.64 -7.12 -0.49
N HIS A 266 -1.99 -5.97 -0.28
CA HIS A 266 -2.63 -4.68 -0.08
C HIS A 266 -2.09 -3.62 -1.04
N LEU A 267 -2.97 -2.80 -1.59
CA LEU A 267 -2.59 -1.53 -2.18
C LEU A 267 -2.20 -0.59 -1.03
N THR A 268 -0.94 -0.19 -0.94
CA THR A 268 -0.49 0.67 0.17
C THR A 268 -0.76 2.14 -0.12
N ARG A 269 -0.72 2.99 0.92
CA ARG A 269 -0.81 4.45 0.76
C ARG A 269 0.25 4.98 -0.22
N ALA A 270 1.51 4.55 -0.05
CA ALA A 270 2.62 4.99 -0.90
C ALA A 270 2.44 4.55 -2.37
N MET A 271 1.85 3.37 -2.61
CA MET A 271 1.50 2.94 -3.97
C MET A 271 0.37 3.78 -4.55
N LEU A 272 -0.66 4.06 -3.75
CA LEU A 272 -1.84 4.83 -4.17
C LEU A 272 -1.48 6.30 -4.42
N GLU A 273 -0.64 6.93 -3.61
CA GLU A 273 -0.17 8.30 -3.83
C GLU A 273 0.58 8.47 -5.17
N ARG A 274 1.25 7.42 -5.63
CA ARG A 274 1.97 7.39 -6.92
C ARG A 274 1.09 6.98 -8.10
N PHE A 275 -0.11 6.47 -7.85
CA PHE A 275 -0.96 5.94 -8.89
C PHE A 275 -1.28 7.06 -9.90
N PRO A 276 -1.00 6.88 -11.21
CA PRO A 276 -1.25 7.91 -12.19
C PRO A 276 -2.72 7.93 -12.57
N LEU A 277 -3.32 9.13 -12.63
CA LEU A 277 -4.59 9.36 -13.31
C LEU A 277 -4.35 10.02 -14.68
N PRO A 278 -5.08 9.61 -15.72
CA PRO A 278 -5.16 10.34 -16.98
C PRO A 278 -5.55 11.81 -16.75
N LYS A 279 -4.92 12.72 -17.51
CA LYS A 279 -5.10 14.17 -17.35
C LYS A 279 -6.50 14.65 -17.74
N ASP A 280 -7.12 14.00 -18.70
CA ASP A 280 -8.48 14.28 -19.17
C ASP A 280 -9.55 14.00 -18.11
N LEU A 281 -9.25 13.16 -17.11
CA LEU A 281 -10.15 12.87 -15.99
C LEU A 281 -10.09 13.92 -14.87
N VAL A 282 -9.14 14.86 -14.95
CA VAL A 282 -8.87 15.81 -13.87
C VAL A 282 -8.50 17.19 -14.43
N LEU A 283 -9.33 18.18 -14.16
CA LEU A 283 -9.01 19.57 -14.45
C LEU A 283 -8.41 20.21 -13.20
N THR A 284 -7.16 20.64 -13.29
CA THR A 284 -6.54 21.50 -12.28
C THR A 284 -6.77 22.95 -12.67
N GLY A 285 -7.28 23.78 -11.76
CA GLY A 285 -7.33 25.22 -11.97
C GLY A 285 -5.95 25.83 -12.25
N PRO A 286 -5.90 27.05 -12.80
CA PRO A 286 -4.65 27.81 -12.89
C PRO A 286 -4.02 28.04 -11.51
#